data_AF-A0ABD5W3M0-F1
#
_entry.id   AF-A0ABD5W3M0-F1
#
_cell.length_a   1.000
_cell.length_b   1.000
_cell.length_c   1.000
_cell.angle_alpha   90.00
_cell.angle_beta   90.00
_cell.angle_gamma   90.00
#
_symmetry.space_group_name_H-M   'P 1'
#
loop_
_entity.id
_entity.type
_entity.pdbx_description
1 polymer ?
#
loop_
_entity_poly.entity_id
_entity_poly.type
_entity_poly.pdbx_seq_one_letter_code
_entity_poly.pdbx_strand_id
1 'polypeptide(L)' 'MSTIPEPQPVTEYVADGARIAAILIIWGAIAAFFTYGITELGLPFERVWYQLGNLFALTGFLNAFLYILYRTVSYWNNTA' A
#
# COMPACT_ATOMS: atom_id res chain seq x y z
N MET A 1 7.11 -38.74 -0.46
CA MET A 1 8.36 -37.97 -0.37
C MET A 1 7.97 -36.51 -0.34
N SER A 2 8.25 -35.80 0.75
CA SER A 2 7.99 -34.36 0.83
C SER A 2 9.00 -33.66 -0.07
N THR A 3 8.55 -33.16 -1.22
CA THR A 3 9.32 -32.27 -2.05
C THR A 3 9.35 -30.93 -1.34
N ILE A 4 10.52 -30.55 -0.82
CA ILE A 4 10.73 -29.20 -0.28
C ILE A 4 10.47 -28.23 -1.45
N PRO A 5 9.55 -27.27 -1.33
CA PRO A 5 9.30 -26.31 -2.39
C PRO A 5 10.59 -25.53 -2.70
N GLU A 6 10.92 -25.38 -3.99
CA GLU A 6 12.08 -24.56 -4.36
C GLU A 6 11.88 -23.11 -3.89
N PRO A 7 12.92 -22.46 -3.33
CA PRO A 7 12.86 -21.06 -2.96
C PRO A 7 12.57 -20.20 -4.20
N GLN A 8 11.66 -19.24 -4.06
CA GLN A 8 11.43 -18.27 -5.11
C GLN A 8 12.67 -17.41 -5.39
N PRO A 9 12.85 -16.94 -6.63
CA PRO A 9 13.96 -16.07 -6.96
C PRO A 9 13.83 -14.75 -6.20
N VAL A 10 14.97 -14.21 -5.74
CA VAL A 10 15.06 -12.93 -5.02
C VAL A 10 14.38 -11.78 -5.77
N THR A 11 14.36 -11.84 -7.10
CA THR A 11 13.69 -10.87 -7.99
C THR A 11 12.19 -10.77 -7.75
N GLU A 12 11.51 -11.86 -7.39
CA GLU A 12 10.07 -11.84 -7.07
C GLU A 12 9.80 -11.09 -5.77
N TYR A 13 10.61 -11.31 -4.74
CA TYR A 13 10.50 -10.58 -3.47
C TYR A 13 10.76 -9.07 -3.65
N VAL A 14 11.74 -8.70 -4.46
CA VAL A 14 12.02 -7.29 -4.78
C VAL A 14 10.86 -6.65 -5.53
N ALA A 15 10.26 -7.36 -6.50
CA ALA A 15 9.10 -6.88 -7.24
C ALA A 15 7.87 -6.66 -6.33
N ASP A 16 7.65 -7.54 -5.37
CA ASP A 16 6.59 -7.35 -4.37
C ASP A 16 6.83 -6.13 -3.48
N GLY A 17 8.06 -5.97 -2.99
CA GLY A 17 8.46 -4.79 -2.22
C GLY A 17 8.24 -3.49 -3.01
N ALA A 18 8.60 -3.48 -4.30
CA ALA A 18 8.39 -2.34 -5.18
C ALA A 18 6.91 -2.00 -5.37
N ARG A 19 6.03 -3.01 -5.46
CA ARG A 19 4.58 -2.81 -5.56
C ARG A 19 3.99 -2.23 -4.28
N ILE A 20 4.40 -2.75 -3.11
CA ILE A 20 4.00 -2.20 -1.82
C ILE A 20 4.46 -0.74 -1.69
N ALA A 21 5.71 -0.46 -2.04
CA ALA A 21 6.27 0.89 -2.03
C ALA A 21 5.49 1.81 -2.96
N ALA A 22 5.16 1.37 -4.18
CA ALA A 22 4.38 2.16 -5.12
C ALA A 22 2.98 2.48 -4.58
N ILE A 23 2.28 1.51 -3.99
CA ILE A 23 0.97 1.73 -3.34
C ILE A 23 1.10 2.81 -2.26
N LEU A 24 2.07 2.65 -1.34
CA LEU A 24 2.26 3.59 -0.24
C LEU A 24 2.69 4.98 -0.72
N ILE A 25 3.53 5.09 -1.74
CA ILE A 25 3.96 6.37 -2.31
C ILE A 25 2.78 7.10 -2.96
N ILE A 26 1.99 6.40 -3.78
CA ILE A 26 0.86 7.02 -4.49
C ILE A 26 -0.17 7.53 -3.47
N TRP A 27 -0.59 6.68 -2.55
CA TRP A 27 -1.58 7.06 -1.54
C TRP A 27 -1.02 8.07 -0.54
N GLY A 28 0.26 7.96 -0.18
CA GLY A 28 0.95 8.92 0.66
C GLY A 28 1.04 10.30 0.02
N ALA A 29 1.32 10.38 -1.29
CA ALA A 29 1.35 11.65 -2.02
C ALA A 29 -0.04 12.29 -2.08
N ILE A 30 -1.10 11.50 -2.33
CA ILE A 30 -2.48 11.98 -2.29
C ILE A 30 -2.83 12.48 -0.88
N ALA A 31 -2.54 11.68 0.15
CA ALA A 31 -2.80 12.05 1.54
C ALA A 31 -2.07 13.36 1.91
N ALA A 32 -0.78 13.47 1.58
CA ALA A 32 0.03 14.66 1.84
C ALA A 32 -0.52 15.91 1.12
N PHE A 33 -1.00 15.75 -0.12
CA PHE A 33 -1.63 16.84 -0.87
C PHE A 33 -2.87 17.38 -0.14
N PHE A 34 -3.74 16.51 0.38
CA PHE A 34 -4.92 16.94 1.13
C PHE A 34 -4.60 17.49 2.52
N THR A 35 -3.64 16.87 3.23
CA THR A 35 -3.28 17.24 4.60
C THR A 35 -2.48 18.53 4.69
N TYR A 36 -1.59 18.79 3.74
CA TYR A 36 -0.67 19.94 3.76
C TYR A 36 -0.88 20.89 2.59
N GLY A 37 -1.11 20.37 1.38
CA GLY A 37 -1.24 21.19 0.18
C GLY A 37 -2.51 22.03 0.16
N ILE A 38 -3.64 21.47 0.60
CA ILE A 38 -4.93 22.18 0.58
C ILE A 38 -5.19 23.02 1.83
N THR A 39 -4.74 22.55 3.00
CA THR A 39 -4.92 23.25 4.28
C THR A 39 -4.18 24.59 4.32
N GLU A 40 -3.04 24.72 3.64
CA GLU A 40 -2.30 25.99 3.53
C GLU A 40 -2.98 27.02 2.60
N LEU A 41 -3.94 26.60 1.77
CA LEU A 41 -4.64 27.48 0.83
C LEU A 41 -5.80 28.25 1.48
N GLY A 42 -6.10 28.01 2.77
CA GLY A 42 -7.18 28.70 3.50
C GLY A 42 -8.58 28.44 2.91
N LEU A 43 -8.77 27.29 2.26
CA LEU A 43 -10.06 26.94 1.66
C LEU A 43 -11.11 26.72 2.75
N PRO A 44 -12.39 27.04 2.48
CA PRO A 44 -13.46 26.70 3.40
C PRO A 44 -13.46 25.18 3.66
N PHE A 45 -13.87 24.80 4.88
CA PHE A 45 -13.95 23.40 5.33
C PHE A 45 -12.60 22.68 5.47
N GLU A 46 -11.53 23.35 5.94
CA GLU A 46 -10.21 22.75 6.25
C GLU A 46 -10.29 21.39 6.96
N ARG A 47 -11.21 21.24 7.92
CA ARG A 47 -11.43 20.00 8.65
C ARG A 47 -11.81 18.82 7.74
N VAL A 48 -12.61 19.07 6.70
CA VAL A 48 -13.01 18.05 5.72
C VAL A 48 -11.82 17.63 4.88
N TRP A 49 -11.01 18.59 4.42
CA TRP A 49 -9.81 18.30 3.63
C TRP A 49 -8.78 17.50 4.43
N TYR A 50 -8.56 17.85 5.69
CA TYR A 50 -7.70 17.08 6.59
C TYR A 50 -8.22 15.66 6.84
N GLN A 51 -9.54 15.49 7.02
CA GLN A 51 -10.16 14.17 7.15
C GLN A 51 -10.00 13.33 5.88
N LEU A 52 -10.10 13.94 4.69
CA LEU A 52 -9.84 13.25 3.42
C LEU A 52 -8.38 12.79 3.33
N GLY A 53 -7.41 13.63 3.74
CA GLY A 53 -6.01 13.22 3.81
C GLY A 53 -5.80 11.98 4.69
N ASN A 54 -6.39 11.96 5.89
CA ASN A 54 -6.36 10.79 6.78
C ASN A 54 -7.04 9.56 6.18
N LEU A 55 -8.18 9.74 5.50
CA LEU A 55 -8.90 8.67 4.83
C LEU A 55 -8.02 8.03 3.75
N PHE A 56 -7.37 8.85 2.91
CA PHE A 56 -6.47 8.37 1.86
C PHE A 56 -5.23 7.68 2.40
N ALA A 57 -4.65 8.16 3.50
CA ALA A 57 -3.55 7.48 4.18
C ALA A 57 -3.97 6.09 4.67
N LEU A 58 -5.14 5.99 5.31
CA LEU A 58 -5.69 4.71 5.78
C LEU A 58 -6.00 3.77 4.60
N THR A 59 -6.59 4.28 3.52
CA THR A 59 -6.84 3.51 2.30
C THR A 59 -5.55 2.96 1.71
N GLY A 60 -4.50 3.77 1.63
CA GLY A 60 -3.19 3.32 1.14
C GLY A 60 -2.58 2.21 1.98
N PHE A 61 -2.63 2.38 3.31
CA PHE A 61 -2.17 1.35 4.24
C PHE A 61 -2.96 0.05 4.09
N LEU A 62 -4.29 0.12 4.05
CA LEU A 62 -5.15 -1.06 3.88
C LEU A 62 -4.89 -1.75 2.53
N ASN A 63 -4.66 -0.99 1.46
CA ASN A 63 -4.39 -1.54 0.14
C ASN A 63 -3.04 -2.27 0.11
N ALA A 64 -1.99 -1.68 0.71
CA ALA A 64 -0.70 -2.35 0.88
C ALA A 64 -0.82 -3.62 1.73
N PHE A 65 -1.62 -3.59 2.81
CA PHE A 65 -1.88 -4.75 3.65
C PHE A 65 -2.64 -5.86 2.90
N LEU A 66 -3.68 -5.51 2.14
CA LEU A 66 -4.41 -6.45 1.30
C LEU A 66 -3.52 -7.07 0.23
N TYR A 67 -2.58 -6.31 -0.35
CA TYR A 67 -1.59 -6.84 -1.28
C TYR A 67 -0.71 -7.91 -0.62
N ILE A 68 -0.24 -7.66 0.61
CA ILE A 68 0.55 -8.63 1.38
C ILE A 68 -0.27 -9.91 1.66
N LEU A 69 -1.53 -9.77 2.07
CA LEU A 69 -2.40 -10.93 2.31
C LEU A 69 -2.64 -11.74 1.03
N TYR A 70 -2.96 -11.06 -0.07
CA TYR A 70 -3.12 -11.69 -1.38
C TYR A 70 -1.87 -12.46 -1.78
N ARG A 71 -0.70 -11.84 -1.65
CA ARG A 71 0.58 -12.46 -2.01
C ARG A 71 0.91 -13.65 -1.12
N THR A 72 0.62 -13.54 0.18
CA THR A 72 0.75 -14.65 1.14
C THR A 72 -0.10 -15.85 0.71
N VAL A 73 -1.39 -15.65 0.42
CA VAL A 73 -2.29 -16.71 -0.06
C VAL A 73 -1.81 -17.28 -1.39
N SER A 74 -1.35 -16.43 -2.31
CA SER A 74 -0.78 -16.87 -3.59
C SER A 74 0.45 -17.76 -3.39
N TYR A 75 1.30 -17.48 -2.40
CA TYR A 75 2.44 -18.34 -2.09
C TYR A 75 2.00 -19.72 -1.62
N TRP A 76 1.07 -19.76 -0.66
CA TRP A 76 0.53 -21.03 -0.16
C TRP A 76 -0.10 -21.87 -1.27
N ASN A 77 -0.86 -21.24 -2.17
CA ASN A 77 -1.50 -21.94 -3.29
C ASN A 77 -0.52 -22.43 -4.37
N ASN A 78 0.60 -21.73 -4.57
CA ASN A 78 1.62 -22.15 -5.54
C ASN A 78 2.53 -23.27 -5.00
N THR A 79 2.54 -23.51 -3.68
CA THR A 79 3.31 -24.58 -3.03
C THR A 79 2.51 -25.85 -2.73
N ALA A 80 1.19 -25.84 -2.95
CA ALA A 80 0.28 -26.98 -2.74
C ALA A 80 0.08 -27.77 -4.04
#